data_AF-A0A2N2FIK7-F1
#
_entry.id   AF-A0A2N2FIK7-F1
#
_cell.length_a   1.000
_cell.length_b   1.000
_cell.length_c   1.000
_cell.angle_alpha   90.00
_cell.angle_beta   90.00
_cell.angle_gamma   90.00
#
_symmetry.space_group_name_H-M   'P 1'
#
loop_
_entity.id
_entity.type
_entity.pdbx_description
1 polymer ?
#
loop_
_entity_poly.entity_id
_entity_poly.type
_entity_poly.pdbx_seq_one_letter_code
_entity_poly.pdbx_strand_id
1 'polypeptide(L)'
;MNGVISMTARGCAANPLDAVATADTPVAPSDGHGVPVGGIVLRRKKAGATDFNSDSNLFHGCGAAAVAAEARQGRVLGNGKAWTLPVVGGAGGPGTAGKTGGMKPLAPGGGGSGSSYYSGVPGRGGNGTCFSGGVGSGGGGPALQANDVGGSGGNAGNNGSTGACGGVGNPGGAPVNGGTAQNSGTGGLLILLVSGNVSIGASGKIEAHGVGGVTGGVPGGCSGGGNILILRGGTYANSGTVAANGGMGGDGSPWGLGIGYGGVGSVTVDSIDNR
;
A
#
# COMPACT_ATOMS: atom_id res chain seq x y z
N MET A 1 -23.66 0.38 5.50
CA MET A 1 -22.76 0.94 6.53
C MET A 1 -22.74 2.44 6.41
N ASN A 2 -22.80 3.14 7.55
CA ASN A 2 -22.72 4.61 7.64
C ASN A 2 -21.48 5.06 8.43
N GLY A 3 -20.60 4.12 8.80
CA GLY A 3 -19.36 4.35 9.53
C GLY A 3 -18.13 4.29 8.63
N VAL A 4 -16.95 4.27 9.25
CA VAL A 4 -15.65 4.29 8.56
C VAL A 4 -14.92 2.97 8.79
N ILE A 5 -14.49 2.33 7.70
CA ILE A 5 -13.47 1.28 7.73
C ILE A 5 -12.23 1.90 7.10
N SER A 6 -11.21 2.20 7.91
CA SER A 6 -9.96 2.80 7.45
C SER A 6 -8.76 2.03 7.97
N MET A 7 -7.73 1.90 7.14
CA MET A 7 -6.43 1.40 7.60
C MET A 7 -5.58 2.56 8.11
N THR A 8 -5.36 2.62 9.42
CA THR A 8 -4.58 3.67 10.09
C THR A 8 -3.10 3.30 10.29
N ALA A 9 -2.72 2.05 9.96
CA ALA A 9 -1.35 1.59 9.99
C ALA A 9 -1.07 0.67 8.79
N ARG A 10 0.16 0.73 8.29
CA ARG A 10 0.73 -0.25 7.37
C ARG A 10 1.18 -1.51 8.15
N GLY A 11 1.10 -2.70 7.53
CA GLY A 11 1.77 -3.89 8.06
C GLY A 11 3.29 -3.67 8.20
N CYS A 12 3.98 -4.35 9.11
CA CYS A 12 5.43 -4.20 9.27
C CYS A 12 6.21 -4.29 7.93
N ALA A 13 7.45 -3.75 7.88
CA ALA A 13 8.39 -4.03 6.79
C ALA A 13 8.35 -5.53 6.51
N ALA A 14 7.81 -5.93 5.36
CA ALA A 14 7.63 -7.34 5.06
C ALA A 14 7.74 -7.44 3.55
N ASN A 15 8.89 -7.91 3.10
CA ASN A 15 9.01 -8.43 1.77
C ASN A 15 8.00 -9.58 1.66
N PRO A 16 6.96 -9.48 0.81
CA PRO A 16 5.92 -10.50 0.78
C PRO A 16 6.44 -11.88 0.40
N LEU A 17 7.63 -11.96 -0.22
CA LEU A 17 8.23 -13.22 -0.63
C LEU A 17 8.88 -13.98 0.53
N ASP A 18 9.13 -13.33 1.66
CA ASP A 18 9.84 -13.94 2.78
C ASP A 18 8.91 -14.83 3.61
N ALA A 19 9.30 -16.10 3.76
CA ALA A 19 8.60 -17.08 4.60
C ALA A 19 9.10 -17.11 6.05
N VAL A 20 10.23 -16.43 6.32
CA VAL A 20 10.93 -16.42 7.61
C VAL A 20 11.31 -14.98 7.96
N ALA A 21 11.73 -14.76 9.21
CA ALA A 21 12.20 -13.44 9.61
C ALA A 21 13.55 -13.11 8.94
N THR A 22 13.63 -11.94 8.32
CA THR A 22 14.80 -11.38 7.63
C THR A 22 15.03 -9.94 8.10
N ALA A 23 16.06 -9.28 7.58
CA ALA A 23 16.32 -7.88 7.90
C ALA A 23 15.22 -6.93 7.39
N ASP A 24 14.58 -7.26 6.27
CA ASP A 24 13.48 -6.53 5.65
C ASP A 24 12.09 -7.11 5.95
N THR A 25 12.03 -8.25 6.65
CA THR A 25 10.83 -8.90 7.20
C THR A 25 11.05 -9.31 8.66
N PRO A 26 10.94 -8.39 9.65
CA PRO A 26 11.31 -8.69 11.04
C PRO A 26 10.30 -9.59 11.74
N VAL A 27 9.10 -9.79 11.17
CA VAL A 27 8.09 -10.71 11.67
C VAL A 27 7.69 -11.66 10.53
N ALA A 28 8.03 -12.94 10.69
CA ALA A 28 7.64 -13.98 9.74
C ALA A 28 6.11 -14.16 9.69
N PRO A 29 5.55 -14.51 8.53
CA PRO A 29 4.13 -14.83 8.44
C PRO A 29 3.83 -16.12 9.22
N SER A 30 2.72 -16.13 9.96
CA SER A 30 2.37 -17.23 10.87
C SER A 30 1.96 -18.53 10.18
N ASP A 31 1.72 -18.51 8.87
CA ASP A 31 1.51 -19.70 8.04
C ASP A 31 2.82 -20.34 7.57
N GLY A 32 3.98 -19.72 7.84
CA GLY A 32 5.29 -20.23 7.42
C GLY A 32 5.55 -20.12 5.92
N HIS A 33 4.78 -19.29 5.21
CA HIS A 33 4.87 -19.15 3.76
C HIS A 33 4.95 -17.69 3.33
N GLY A 34 5.87 -17.37 2.43
CA GLY A 34 5.81 -16.13 1.65
C GLY A 34 4.68 -16.19 0.63
N VAL A 35 4.22 -15.02 0.18
CA VAL A 35 3.34 -14.86 -0.96
C VAL A 35 4.02 -15.41 -2.22
N PRO A 36 3.39 -16.31 -2.98
CA PRO A 36 3.92 -16.79 -4.25
C PRO A 36 4.21 -15.63 -5.22
N VAL A 37 5.18 -15.78 -6.12
CA VAL A 37 5.56 -14.74 -7.11
C VAL A 37 4.36 -14.20 -7.91
N GLY A 38 3.34 -15.04 -8.13
CA GLY A 38 2.09 -14.66 -8.80
C GLY A 38 1.21 -13.69 -7.99
N GLY A 39 1.32 -13.67 -6.67
CA GLY A 39 0.52 -12.85 -5.77
C GLY A 39 -0.32 -13.65 -4.77
N ILE A 40 -1.10 -12.93 -3.97
CA ILE A 40 -2.10 -13.52 -3.08
C ILE A 40 -3.26 -13.96 -3.95
N VAL A 41 -3.62 -15.23 -3.86
CA VAL A 41 -4.71 -15.81 -4.65
C VAL A 41 -5.92 -16.09 -3.76
N LEU A 42 -7.07 -15.63 -4.21
CA LEU A 42 -8.39 -15.91 -3.62
C LEU A 42 -9.28 -16.57 -4.67
N ARG A 43 -10.12 -17.53 -4.28
CA ARG A 43 -11.01 -18.22 -5.22
C ARG A 43 -12.44 -18.29 -4.71
N ARG A 44 -13.41 -17.88 -5.53
CA ARG A 44 -14.85 -17.98 -5.19
C ARG A 44 -15.63 -18.54 -6.37
N LYS A 45 -16.80 -19.10 -6.08
CA LYS A 45 -17.78 -19.46 -7.12
C LYS A 45 -18.27 -18.18 -7.79
N LYS A 46 -18.38 -18.22 -9.11
CA LYS A 46 -18.94 -17.15 -9.94
C LYS A 46 -19.49 -17.76 -11.23
N ALA A 47 -20.80 -17.64 -11.45
CA ALA A 47 -21.46 -18.22 -12.59
C ALA A 47 -20.87 -17.65 -13.89
N GLY A 48 -20.63 -18.53 -14.87
CA GLY A 48 -20.04 -18.16 -16.15
C GLY A 48 -18.52 -17.88 -16.11
N ALA A 49 -17.86 -17.99 -14.95
CA ALA A 49 -16.41 -17.90 -14.88
C ALA A 49 -15.76 -19.26 -15.16
N THR A 50 -14.69 -19.29 -15.94
CA THR A 50 -14.06 -20.55 -16.37
C THR A 50 -12.76 -20.85 -15.63
N ASP A 51 -12.41 -20.08 -14.58
CA ASP A 51 -11.16 -20.31 -13.86
C ASP A 51 -11.25 -21.60 -13.06
N PHE A 52 -10.46 -22.57 -13.51
CA PHE A 52 -10.04 -23.72 -12.72
C PHE A 52 -8.75 -23.35 -12.00
N ASN A 53 -8.88 -22.70 -10.85
CA ASN A 53 -7.73 -22.50 -9.98
C ASN A 53 -7.65 -23.68 -8.98
N SER A 54 -6.71 -24.60 -9.22
CA SER A 54 -6.40 -25.74 -8.33
C SER A 54 -5.23 -25.45 -7.38
N ASP A 55 -4.77 -24.19 -7.33
CA ASP A 55 -3.60 -23.80 -6.56
C ASP A 55 -3.85 -24.08 -5.08
N SER A 56 -2.86 -24.72 -4.44
CA SER A 56 -2.87 -24.96 -2.99
C SER A 56 -2.45 -23.71 -2.22
N ASN A 57 -1.87 -22.72 -2.90
CA ASN A 57 -1.22 -21.57 -2.27
C ASN A 57 -2.16 -20.40 -1.97
N LEU A 58 -3.44 -20.69 -1.73
CA LEU A 58 -4.44 -19.65 -1.48
C LEU A 58 -4.12 -18.93 -0.16
N PHE A 59 -4.14 -17.59 -0.18
CA PHE A 59 -3.81 -16.74 0.97
C PHE A 59 -2.43 -16.96 1.63
N HIS A 60 -1.49 -17.65 0.98
CA HIS A 60 -0.12 -17.75 1.49
C HIS A 60 0.48 -16.34 1.75
N GLY A 61 1.20 -16.20 2.87
CA GLY A 61 1.76 -14.94 3.35
C GLY A 61 0.76 -14.07 4.12
N CYS A 62 -0.52 -14.45 4.18
CA CYS A 62 -1.54 -13.73 4.96
C CYS A 62 -1.68 -14.26 6.39
N GLY A 63 -0.91 -15.28 6.76
CA GLY A 63 -0.91 -15.89 8.08
C GLY A 63 -1.92 -17.03 8.22
N ALA A 64 -1.72 -17.86 9.24
CA ALA A 64 -2.41 -19.14 9.40
C ALA A 64 -3.94 -19.01 9.48
N ALA A 65 -4.43 -17.92 10.08
CA ALA A 65 -5.86 -17.66 10.20
C ALA A 65 -6.55 -17.43 8.85
N ALA A 66 -5.91 -16.68 7.95
CA ALA A 66 -6.44 -16.41 6.61
C ALA A 66 -6.42 -17.67 5.75
N VAL A 67 -5.31 -18.42 5.77
CA VAL A 67 -5.18 -19.71 5.08
C VAL A 67 -6.23 -20.71 5.59
N ALA A 68 -6.42 -20.82 6.91
CA ALA A 68 -7.44 -21.71 7.48
C ALA A 68 -8.88 -21.29 7.14
N ALA A 69 -9.16 -19.98 7.13
CA ALA A 69 -10.46 -19.46 6.72
C ALA A 69 -10.75 -19.78 5.24
N GLU A 70 -9.73 -19.72 4.39
CA GLU A 70 -9.83 -20.08 2.98
C GLU A 70 -9.98 -21.59 2.77
N ALA A 71 -9.25 -22.42 3.52
CA ALA A 71 -9.35 -23.87 3.43
C ALA A 71 -10.74 -24.41 3.80
N ARG A 72 -11.50 -23.68 4.63
CA ARG A 72 -12.90 -23.96 4.96
C ARG A 72 -13.87 -23.57 3.84
N GLN A 73 -13.39 -22.91 2.80
CA GLN A 73 -14.20 -22.60 1.63
C GLN A 73 -14.34 -23.86 0.77
N GLY A 74 -15.58 -24.19 0.38
CA GLY A 74 -15.83 -25.34 -0.49
C GLY A 74 -15.02 -25.24 -1.79
N ARG A 75 -14.41 -26.35 -2.21
CA ARG A 75 -13.62 -26.40 -3.44
C ARG A 75 -14.50 -25.97 -4.63
N VAL A 76 -14.01 -25.01 -5.40
CA VAL A 76 -14.70 -24.55 -6.61
C VAL A 76 -14.26 -25.42 -7.77
N LEU A 77 -15.16 -26.26 -8.27
CA LEU A 77 -14.94 -27.15 -9.42
C LEU A 77 -15.82 -26.65 -10.57
N GLY A 78 -15.22 -25.97 -11.56
CA GLY A 78 -15.95 -25.23 -12.59
C GLY A 78 -16.69 -24.01 -12.04
N ASN A 79 -17.03 -23.03 -12.89
CA ASN A 79 -17.70 -21.79 -12.48
C ASN A 79 -16.95 -21.06 -11.34
N GLY A 80 -15.62 -21.07 -11.40
CA GLY A 80 -14.75 -20.40 -10.45
C GLY A 80 -14.16 -19.14 -11.04
N LYS A 81 -13.93 -18.14 -10.18
CA LYS A 81 -13.06 -17.01 -10.49
C LYS A 81 -11.94 -16.95 -9.47
N ALA A 82 -10.73 -16.73 -9.95
CA ALA A 82 -9.60 -16.38 -9.12
C ALA A 82 -9.40 -14.85 -9.14
N TRP A 83 -9.12 -14.28 -7.97
CA TRP A 83 -8.60 -12.93 -7.84
C TRP A 83 -7.16 -13.05 -7.37
N THR A 84 -6.26 -12.47 -8.15
CA THR A 84 -4.84 -12.44 -7.85
C THR A 84 -4.43 -11.01 -7.53
N LEU A 85 -3.92 -10.80 -6.32
CA LEU A 85 -3.31 -9.55 -5.88
C LEU A 85 -1.78 -9.69 -6.07
N PRO A 86 -1.18 -9.11 -7.12
CA PRO A 86 0.25 -9.27 -7.41
C PRO A 86 1.13 -8.83 -6.23
N VAL A 87 2.23 -9.57 -6.03
CA VAL A 87 3.22 -9.34 -4.96
C VAL A 87 3.74 -7.90 -4.92
N VAL A 88 4.08 -7.36 -6.10
CA VAL A 88 4.67 -6.02 -6.23
C VAL A 88 3.65 -5.07 -6.83
N GLY A 89 3.52 -3.94 -6.13
CA GLY A 89 2.74 -2.76 -6.45
C GLY A 89 3.29 -1.91 -7.58
N GLY A 90 2.75 -0.70 -7.66
CA GLY A 90 3.32 0.34 -8.50
C GLY A 90 4.68 0.85 -7.96
N ALA A 91 5.60 1.21 -8.85
CA ALA A 91 6.93 1.70 -8.49
C ALA A 91 6.88 3.11 -7.86
N GLY A 92 7.86 3.46 -7.01
CA GLY A 92 8.03 4.82 -6.50
C GLY A 92 8.43 5.83 -7.57
N GLY A 93 7.85 7.03 -7.46
CA GLY A 93 8.11 8.13 -8.39
C GLY A 93 9.38 8.88 -7.98
N PRO A 94 10.29 9.22 -8.92
CA PRO A 94 11.47 10.01 -8.59
C PRO A 94 11.09 11.44 -8.21
N GLY A 95 11.72 11.99 -7.16
CA GLY A 95 11.41 13.31 -6.59
C GLY A 95 11.85 14.50 -7.44
N THR A 96 11.09 14.87 -8.46
CA THR A 96 11.09 16.24 -9.00
C THR A 96 9.65 16.71 -9.13
N ALA A 97 9.41 18.02 -9.11
CA ALA A 97 8.07 18.60 -9.19
C ALA A 97 7.19 17.90 -10.22
N GLY A 98 6.02 17.41 -9.78
CA GLY A 98 5.01 16.81 -10.65
C GLY A 98 5.21 15.32 -10.99
N LYS A 99 6.11 14.58 -10.33
CA LYS A 99 6.28 13.13 -10.59
C LYS A 99 5.56 12.28 -9.54
N THR A 100 4.62 11.47 -10.02
CA THR A 100 3.78 10.55 -9.22
C THR A 100 4.41 9.15 -9.17
N GLY A 101 4.24 8.44 -8.06
CA GLY A 101 4.47 6.99 -8.02
C GLY A 101 3.68 6.27 -9.12
N GLY A 102 4.31 5.30 -9.80
CA GLY A 102 3.68 4.50 -10.84
C GLY A 102 2.50 3.69 -10.29
N MET A 103 1.48 3.41 -11.10
CA MET A 103 0.37 2.52 -10.74
C MET A 103 0.54 1.15 -11.41
N LYS A 104 -0.05 0.10 -10.83
CA LYS A 104 -0.20 -1.20 -11.50
C LYS A 104 -1.59 -1.78 -11.19
N PRO A 105 -2.36 -2.26 -12.19
CA PRO A 105 -3.69 -2.83 -11.97
C PRO A 105 -3.67 -3.97 -10.96
N LEU A 106 -4.66 -4.00 -10.06
CA LEU A 106 -4.78 -4.95 -8.92
C LEU A 106 -3.59 -4.93 -7.95
N ALA A 107 -2.63 -4.03 -8.17
CA ALA A 107 -1.43 -3.96 -7.40
C ALA A 107 -1.56 -2.88 -6.31
N PRO A 108 -0.96 -3.15 -5.15
CA PRO A 108 -0.87 -2.22 -4.02
C PRO A 108 -0.13 -0.94 -4.42
N GLY A 109 -0.51 0.17 -3.79
CA GLY A 109 -0.35 1.50 -4.35
C GLY A 109 1.08 1.94 -4.64
N GLY A 110 1.15 2.85 -5.60
CA GLY A 110 2.40 3.27 -6.19
C GLY A 110 3.36 3.88 -5.19
N GLY A 111 4.64 3.80 -5.52
CA GLY A 111 5.63 4.08 -4.51
C GLY A 111 5.67 5.53 -4.07
N GLY A 112 6.33 5.77 -2.94
CA GLY A 112 6.43 7.13 -2.43
C GLY A 112 7.25 8.01 -3.37
N SER A 113 7.12 9.31 -3.15
CA SER A 113 7.94 10.29 -3.85
C SER A 113 9.18 10.66 -3.04
N GLY A 114 10.15 11.28 -3.69
CA GLY A 114 11.16 12.06 -3.00
C GLY A 114 10.96 13.55 -3.10
N SER A 115 11.75 14.28 -2.33
CA SER A 115 11.81 15.74 -2.30
C SER A 115 13.27 16.16 -2.24
N SER A 116 13.64 17.19 -2.99
CA SER A 116 14.97 17.80 -2.92
C SER A 116 14.89 19.29 -2.65
N TYR A 117 15.95 19.83 -2.06
CA TYR A 117 16.22 21.26 -1.92
C TYR A 117 17.49 21.55 -2.73
N TYR A 118 17.45 22.53 -3.64
CA TYR A 118 18.52 22.82 -4.62
C TYR A 118 18.83 21.66 -5.60
N SER A 119 19.97 21.73 -6.29
CA SER A 119 20.50 20.76 -7.27
C SER A 119 20.90 19.39 -6.68
N GLY A 120 20.48 19.08 -5.44
CA GLY A 120 20.74 17.78 -4.81
C GLY A 120 19.94 16.66 -5.44
N VAL A 121 20.51 15.45 -5.44
CA VAL A 121 19.83 14.24 -5.93
C VAL A 121 18.71 13.86 -4.93
N PRO A 122 17.43 13.90 -5.34
CA PRO A 122 16.31 13.50 -4.49
C PRO A 122 16.39 12.00 -4.18
N GLY A 123 15.99 11.61 -2.98
CA GLY A 123 15.79 10.20 -2.66
C GLY A 123 14.70 9.57 -3.54
N ARG A 124 14.78 8.26 -3.76
CA ARG A 124 13.72 7.48 -4.41
C ARG A 124 12.82 6.88 -3.32
N GLY A 125 11.51 7.01 -3.47
CA GLY A 125 10.55 6.25 -2.65
C GLY A 125 10.51 4.78 -3.07
N GLY A 126 10.18 3.91 -2.11
CA GLY A 126 10.13 2.46 -2.31
C GLY A 126 8.88 1.99 -3.03
N ASN A 127 8.86 0.76 -3.50
CA ASN A 127 7.72 0.18 -4.20
C ASN A 127 6.61 -0.21 -3.21
N GLY A 128 5.36 -0.25 -3.70
CA GLY A 128 4.29 -0.94 -3.00
C GLY A 128 4.44 -2.47 -3.05
N THR A 129 3.86 -3.15 -2.07
CA THR A 129 3.82 -4.62 -1.88
C THR A 129 2.41 -5.09 -1.63
N CYS A 130 2.02 -6.36 -1.90
CA CYS A 130 0.59 -6.77 -1.86
C CYS A 130 -0.12 -6.46 -0.54
N PHE A 131 0.64 -6.20 0.52
CA PHE A 131 0.20 -5.79 1.84
C PHE A 131 0.27 -4.28 2.15
N SER A 132 0.96 -3.48 1.33
CA SER A 132 1.21 -2.06 1.62
C SER A 132 1.50 -1.19 0.37
N GLY A 133 1.13 0.10 0.40
CA GLY A 133 1.62 1.08 -0.57
C GLY A 133 3.14 1.25 -0.47
N GLY A 134 3.77 2.02 -1.36
CA GLY A 134 5.21 2.26 -1.20
C GLY A 134 5.54 3.33 -0.16
N VAL A 135 6.81 3.37 0.25
CA VAL A 135 7.35 4.33 1.25
C VAL A 135 7.88 5.59 0.58
N GLY A 136 7.81 6.72 1.28
CA GLY A 136 8.41 7.99 0.86
C GLY A 136 9.90 8.05 1.16
N SER A 137 10.64 8.83 0.37
CA SER A 137 12.06 9.10 0.64
C SER A 137 12.25 10.24 1.63
N GLY A 138 13.46 10.34 2.19
CA GLY A 138 13.87 11.53 2.93
C GLY A 138 14.00 12.74 2.01
N GLY A 139 13.91 13.92 2.60
CA GLY A 139 14.26 15.19 1.98
C GLY A 139 15.74 15.55 2.15
N GLY A 140 16.18 16.59 1.43
CA GLY A 140 17.56 17.10 1.51
C GLY A 140 18.51 16.44 0.51
N GLY A 141 19.78 16.82 0.54
CA GLY A 141 20.82 16.25 -0.32
C GLY A 141 21.94 15.60 0.51
N PRO A 142 22.60 14.56 0.01
CA PRO A 142 21.98 13.41 -0.67
C PRO A 142 21.07 12.67 0.34
N ALA A 143 19.76 12.65 0.08
CA ALA A 143 18.83 11.90 0.92
C ALA A 143 19.04 10.39 0.77
N LEU A 144 18.89 9.64 1.86
CA LEU A 144 18.98 8.18 1.80
C LEU A 144 17.72 7.62 1.12
N GLN A 145 17.92 6.58 0.31
CA GLN A 145 16.83 5.87 -0.35
C GLN A 145 15.91 5.22 0.68
N ALA A 146 14.62 5.18 0.37
CA ALA A 146 13.67 4.43 1.19
C ALA A 146 13.78 2.92 0.87
N ASN A 147 13.31 2.06 1.78
CA ASN A 147 13.32 0.62 1.54
C ASN A 147 12.41 0.26 0.34
N ASP A 148 12.86 -0.63 -0.54
CA ASP A 148 12.13 -1.03 -1.75
C ASP A 148 10.79 -1.73 -1.49
N VAL A 149 10.58 -2.32 -0.31
CA VAL A 149 9.38 -3.12 0.02
C VAL A 149 8.75 -2.71 1.36
N GLY A 150 7.82 -1.74 1.32
CA GLY A 150 6.91 -1.52 2.45
C GLY A 150 7.52 -1.00 3.77
N GLY A 151 8.84 -0.94 3.91
CA GLY A 151 9.55 -0.79 5.19
C GLY A 151 9.71 0.64 5.71
N SER A 152 10.91 0.98 6.18
CA SER A 152 11.19 2.32 6.70
C SER A 152 11.19 3.38 5.60
N GLY A 153 10.75 4.58 5.97
CA GLY A 153 10.92 5.76 5.11
C GLY A 153 12.39 6.16 5.00
N GLY A 154 12.76 6.83 3.90
CA GLY A 154 14.14 7.29 3.73
C GLY A 154 14.52 8.33 4.78
N ASN A 155 15.74 8.26 5.34
CA ASN A 155 16.22 9.31 6.24
C ASN A 155 16.57 10.58 5.46
N ALA A 156 16.42 11.72 6.11
CA ALA A 156 16.81 13.00 5.55
C ALA A 156 18.33 13.06 5.26
N GLY A 157 18.69 13.70 4.15
CA GLY A 157 20.07 14.03 3.81
C GLY A 157 20.52 15.33 4.47
N ASN A 158 21.75 15.37 4.97
CA ASN A 158 22.31 16.59 5.58
C ASN A 158 22.70 17.62 4.50
N ASN A 159 21.96 18.72 4.41
CA ASN A 159 22.25 19.82 3.49
C ASN A 159 22.66 21.11 4.24
N GLY A 160 23.73 21.03 5.04
CA GLY A 160 24.24 22.16 5.81
C GLY A 160 23.37 22.49 7.03
N SER A 161 23.03 23.76 7.25
CA SER A 161 22.29 24.21 8.43
C SER A 161 20.75 24.11 8.31
N THR A 162 20.23 23.70 7.15
CA THR A 162 18.78 23.65 6.92
C THR A 162 18.19 22.35 7.47
N GLY A 163 17.12 22.44 8.25
CA GLY A 163 16.37 21.29 8.72
C GLY A 163 15.70 20.53 7.58
N ALA A 164 15.91 19.21 7.51
CA ALA A 164 15.31 18.35 6.50
C ALA A 164 14.53 17.20 7.13
N CYS A 165 13.36 16.90 6.54
CA CYS A 165 12.44 15.90 7.05
C CYS A 165 12.76 14.51 6.47
N GLY A 166 12.51 13.44 7.23
CA GLY A 166 12.57 12.08 6.71
C GLY A 166 11.44 11.77 5.73
N GLY A 167 11.32 10.53 5.27
CA GLY A 167 10.23 10.04 4.43
C GLY A 167 9.18 9.24 5.20
N VAL A 168 7.94 9.23 4.73
CA VAL A 168 6.87 8.42 5.33
C VAL A 168 7.16 6.93 5.13
N GLY A 169 7.08 6.10 6.18
CA GLY A 169 7.25 4.64 6.10
C GLY A 169 6.89 3.97 7.43
N ASN A 170 7.26 2.71 7.65
CA ASN A 170 7.03 2.01 8.92
C ASN A 170 8.34 1.37 9.45
N PRO A 171 9.09 2.05 10.34
CA PRO A 171 8.84 3.40 10.86
C PRO A 171 9.10 4.52 9.84
N GLY A 172 8.66 5.73 10.15
CA GLY A 172 9.04 6.93 9.38
C GLY A 172 10.55 7.18 9.42
N GLY A 173 11.08 7.81 8.37
CA GLY A 173 12.49 8.18 8.28
C GLY A 173 12.87 9.29 9.27
N ALA A 174 14.12 9.26 9.73
CA ALA A 174 14.66 10.23 10.66
C ALA A 174 14.92 11.60 10.01
N PRO A 175 14.65 12.71 10.70
CA PRO A 175 15.02 14.05 10.24
C PRO A 175 16.47 14.39 10.58
N VAL A 176 16.97 15.51 10.05
CA VAL A 176 18.27 16.12 10.40
C VAL A 176 18.12 17.61 10.68
N ASN A 177 19.05 18.17 11.46
CA ASN A 177 19.18 19.61 11.75
C ASN A 177 17.88 20.29 12.21
N GLY A 178 17.12 19.64 13.10
CA GLY A 178 15.84 20.16 13.61
C GLY A 178 14.65 20.02 12.65
N GLY A 179 14.80 19.26 11.56
CA GLY A 179 13.69 18.86 10.70
C GLY A 179 12.65 18.00 11.42
N THR A 180 11.48 17.85 10.81
CA THR A 180 10.35 17.13 11.40
C THR A 180 10.42 15.64 11.09
N ALA A 181 10.26 14.80 12.12
CA ALA A 181 10.12 13.36 11.95
C ALA A 181 8.82 13.03 11.20
N GLN A 182 8.85 12.02 10.33
CA GLN A 182 7.67 11.64 9.58
C GLN A 182 6.76 10.68 10.32
N ASN A 183 5.50 10.70 9.89
CA ASN A 183 4.49 9.76 10.33
C ASN A 183 4.78 8.35 9.82
N SER A 184 4.21 7.38 10.54
CA SER A 184 4.08 6.02 10.02
C SER A 184 3.18 6.02 8.77
N GLY A 185 3.62 5.35 7.71
CA GLY A 185 2.84 5.23 6.47
C GLY A 185 1.59 4.35 6.64
N THR A 186 0.64 4.55 5.75
CA THR A 186 -0.61 3.77 5.65
C THR A 186 -0.77 3.21 4.23
N GLY A 187 -1.95 2.65 3.94
CA GLY A 187 -2.29 2.06 2.64
C GLY A 187 -2.00 0.57 2.59
N GLY A 188 -2.71 -0.24 3.37
CA GLY A 188 -2.53 -1.71 3.38
C GLY A 188 -3.50 -2.47 2.48
N LEU A 189 -3.59 -3.79 2.68
CA LEU A 189 -4.59 -4.65 2.02
C LEU A 189 -5.85 -4.80 2.87
N LEU A 190 -7.00 -4.45 2.30
CA LEU A 190 -8.32 -4.71 2.83
C LEU A 190 -9.09 -5.63 1.88
N ILE A 191 -9.49 -6.81 2.36
CA ILE A 191 -10.37 -7.73 1.64
C ILE A 191 -11.67 -7.88 2.40
N LEU A 192 -12.78 -7.52 1.76
CA LEU A 192 -14.14 -7.69 2.28
C LEU A 192 -14.83 -8.80 1.49
N LEU A 193 -15.16 -9.89 2.19
CA LEU A 193 -15.90 -11.02 1.65
C LEU A 193 -17.30 -11.02 2.26
N VAL A 194 -18.32 -10.75 1.45
CA VAL A 194 -19.69 -10.54 1.93
C VAL A 194 -20.64 -11.44 1.13
N SER A 195 -21.36 -12.36 1.78
CA SER A 195 -22.40 -13.15 1.09
C SER A 195 -23.62 -12.30 0.72
N GLY A 196 -23.93 -11.31 1.55
CA GLY A 196 -25.09 -10.45 1.34
C GLY A 196 -24.86 -9.26 0.42
N ASN A 197 -25.78 -8.31 0.53
CA ASN A 197 -25.69 -7.00 -0.09
C ASN A 197 -24.60 -6.17 0.61
N VAL A 198 -23.88 -5.37 -0.19
CA VAL A 198 -23.00 -4.32 0.33
C VAL A 198 -23.67 -2.99 0.04
N SER A 199 -24.02 -2.26 1.10
CA SER A 199 -24.53 -0.89 1.02
C SER A 199 -23.60 0.04 1.78
N ILE A 200 -23.12 1.09 1.13
CA ILE A 200 -22.32 2.16 1.73
C ILE A 200 -23.18 3.42 1.63
N GLY A 201 -23.64 3.91 2.77
CA GLY A 201 -24.49 5.10 2.83
C GLY A 201 -23.67 6.38 2.63
N ALA A 202 -24.34 7.53 2.54
CA ALA A 202 -23.72 8.80 2.17
C ALA A 202 -22.56 9.25 3.10
N SER A 203 -22.62 8.89 4.39
CA SER A 203 -21.54 9.13 5.35
C SER A 203 -20.54 7.98 5.47
N GLY A 204 -20.80 6.85 4.81
CA GLY A 204 -20.00 5.65 4.88
C GLY A 204 -18.68 5.78 4.11
N LYS A 205 -17.59 5.27 4.68
CA LYS A 205 -16.26 5.32 4.07
C LYS A 205 -15.53 3.99 4.20
N ILE A 206 -14.90 3.55 3.11
CA ILE A 206 -13.93 2.45 3.10
C ILE A 206 -12.65 2.97 2.46
N GLU A 207 -11.59 3.14 3.27
CA GLU A 207 -10.43 3.92 2.88
C GLU A 207 -9.11 3.20 3.18
N ALA A 208 -8.25 3.14 2.17
CA ALA A 208 -6.88 2.63 2.26
C ALA A 208 -5.91 3.69 1.72
N HIS A 209 -6.01 4.92 2.26
CA HIS A 209 -5.19 6.03 1.82
C HIS A 209 -3.74 5.91 2.25
N GLY A 210 -2.82 6.50 1.49
CA GLY A 210 -1.45 6.80 1.92
C GLY A 210 -1.41 8.05 2.81
N VAL A 211 -0.30 8.22 3.52
CA VAL A 211 -0.05 9.38 4.39
C VAL A 211 0.76 10.42 3.63
N GLY A 212 0.37 11.68 3.79
CA GLY A 212 1.11 12.81 3.25
C GLY A 212 2.43 13.06 3.98
N GLY A 213 3.39 13.65 3.28
CA GLY A 213 4.65 14.08 3.90
C GLY A 213 4.44 15.33 4.77
N VAL A 214 5.21 15.47 5.85
CA VAL A 214 5.21 16.71 6.64
C VAL A 214 5.84 17.88 5.88
N THR A 215 5.28 19.07 6.09
CA THR A 215 5.80 20.37 5.66
C THR A 215 7.02 20.75 6.51
N GLY A 216 8.07 21.28 5.89
CA GLY A 216 9.27 21.74 6.60
C GLY A 216 10.20 22.55 5.69
N GLY A 217 11.35 22.98 6.24
CA GLY A 217 12.37 23.70 5.48
C GLY A 217 12.78 22.93 4.22
N VAL A 218 13.05 21.63 4.38
CA VAL A 218 13.05 20.66 3.28
C VAL A 218 12.05 19.54 3.60
N PRO A 219 10.93 19.43 2.86
CA PRO A 219 9.89 18.45 3.14
C PRO A 219 10.39 17.05 2.82
N GLY A 220 9.65 16.03 3.26
CA GLY A 220 9.91 14.63 2.94
C GLY A 220 8.85 14.00 2.03
N GLY A 221 9.14 12.79 1.55
CA GLY A 221 8.25 12.01 0.71
C GLY A 221 7.02 11.45 1.42
N CYS A 222 5.93 11.30 0.69
CA CYS A 222 4.67 10.69 1.13
C CYS A 222 4.59 9.18 0.80
N SER A 223 3.59 8.46 1.33
CA SER A 223 3.37 7.03 1.01
C SER A 223 2.32 6.79 -0.07
N GLY A 224 2.37 5.62 -0.70
CA GLY A 224 1.32 5.13 -1.61
C GLY A 224 0.04 4.72 -0.89
N GLY A 225 -1.05 4.59 -1.67
CA GLY A 225 -2.32 4.01 -1.21
C GLY A 225 -2.27 2.48 -1.11
N GLY A 226 -3.32 1.87 -0.56
CA GLY A 226 -3.44 0.42 -0.37
C GLY A 226 -4.31 -0.27 -1.40
N ASN A 227 -4.78 -1.48 -1.10
CA ASN A 227 -5.73 -2.21 -1.94
C ASN A 227 -7.02 -2.47 -1.19
N ILE A 228 -8.15 -2.26 -1.86
CA ILE A 228 -9.48 -2.63 -1.37
C ILE A 228 -10.09 -3.61 -2.37
N LEU A 229 -10.34 -4.84 -1.93
CA LEU A 229 -11.06 -5.86 -2.68
C LEU A 229 -12.38 -6.19 -1.99
N ILE A 230 -13.50 -5.88 -2.63
CA ILE A 230 -14.85 -6.17 -2.13
C ILE A 230 -15.47 -7.25 -3.02
N LEU A 231 -15.64 -8.45 -2.46
CA LEU A 231 -16.34 -9.56 -3.11
C LEU A 231 -17.70 -9.76 -2.46
N ARG A 232 -18.77 -9.61 -3.23
CA ARG A 232 -20.14 -9.58 -2.71
C ARG A 232 -21.07 -10.58 -3.41
N GLY A 233 -21.94 -11.24 -2.65
CA GLY A 233 -22.94 -12.17 -3.17
C GLY A 233 -24.30 -11.53 -3.54
N GLY A 234 -24.63 -10.40 -2.89
CA GLY A 234 -25.85 -9.64 -3.13
C GLY A 234 -25.65 -8.43 -4.06
N THR A 235 -26.43 -7.36 -3.90
CA THR A 235 -26.27 -6.10 -4.63
C THR A 235 -25.13 -5.24 -4.07
N TYR A 236 -24.55 -4.36 -4.89
CA TYR A 236 -23.64 -3.31 -4.44
C TYR A 236 -24.29 -1.94 -4.64
N ALA A 237 -24.53 -1.21 -3.54
CA ALA A 237 -25.05 0.15 -3.56
C ALA A 237 -24.08 1.07 -2.80
N ASN A 238 -23.58 2.11 -3.46
CA ASN A 238 -22.64 3.05 -2.85
C ASN A 238 -23.11 4.49 -3.07
N SER A 239 -23.43 5.19 -1.99
CA SER A 239 -23.63 6.63 -1.96
C SER A 239 -22.57 7.37 -1.13
N GLY A 240 -21.59 6.65 -0.58
CA GLY A 240 -20.46 7.19 0.17
C GLY A 240 -19.12 7.03 -0.58
N THR A 241 -18.03 6.82 0.17
CA THR A 241 -16.66 6.79 -0.39
C THR A 241 -16.01 5.41 -0.28
N VAL A 242 -15.41 4.94 -1.38
CA VAL A 242 -14.45 3.82 -1.38
C VAL A 242 -13.21 4.27 -2.14
N ALA A 243 -12.08 4.42 -1.44
CA ALA A 243 -10.90 5.02 -2.05
C ALA A 243 -9.58 4.51 -1.48
N ALA A 244 -8.57 4.46 -2.36
CA ALA A 244 -7.21 4.02 -2.04
C ALA A 244 -6.16 5.01 -2.59
N ASN A 245 -6.39 6.31 -2.36
CA ASN A 245 -5.51 7.38 -2.87
C ASN A 245 -4.12 7.32 -2.21
N GLY A 246 -3.08 7.69 -2.94
CA GLY A 246 -1.76 7.95 -2.34
C GLY A 246 -1.75 9.23 -1.50
N GLY A 247 -0.70 9.37 -0.69
CA GLY A 247 -0.44 10.58 0.08
C GLY A 247 0.03 11.73 -0.81
N MET A 248 -0.17 12.95 -0.32
CA MET A 248 0.37 14.17 -0.93
C MET A 248 1.71 14.53 -0.28
N GLY A 249 2.73 14.86 -1.07
CA GLY A 249 4.02 15.30 -0.55
C GLY A 249 3.91 16.57 0.28
N GLY A 250 4.86 16.78 1.20
CA GLY A 250 4.90 18.01 1.98
C GLY A 250 5.31 19.20 1.12
N ASP A 251 4.68 20.35 1.33
CA ASP A 251 5.11 21.61 0.73
C ASP A 251 6.38 22.14 1.41
N GLY A 252 7.31 22.69 0.63
CA GLY A 252 8.59 23.19 1.13
C GLY A 252 8.91 24.61 0.67
N SER A 253 8.86 25.57 1.60
CA SER A 253 9.29 26.97 1.45
C SER A 253 8.64 27.78 0.29
N PRO A 254 8.69 29.12 0.30
CA PRO A 254 8.07 29.96 -0.74
C PRO A 254 8.74 29.85 -2.13
N TRP A 255 9.85 29.10 -2.25
CA TRP A 255 10.65 29.02 -3.47
C TRP A 255 10.19 27.94 -4.47
N GLY A 256 9.01 27.35 -4.29
CA GLY A 256 8.36 26.50 -5.29
C GLY A 256 8.95 25.09 -5.42
N LEU A 257 9.27 24.43 -4.29
CA LEU A 257 9.70 23.04 -4.31
C LEU A 257 8.53 22.12 -4.70
N GLY A 258 8.83 21.17 -5.58
CA GLY A 258 7.84 20.23 -6.10
C GLY A 258 7.32 19.25 -5.07
N ILE A 259 6.00 19.22 -4.87
CA ILE A 259 5.32 18.13 -4.18
C ILE A 259 5.32 16.88 -5.05
N GLY A 260 5.81 15.79 -4.48
CA GLY A 260 5.67 14.47 -5.05
C GLY A 260 4.42 13.77 -4.50
N TYR A 261 3.75 12.98 -5.32
CA TYR A 261 2.55 12.26 -4.91
C TYR A 261 2.83 10.77 -4.81
N GLY A 262 2.33 10.16 -3.74
CA GLY A 262 2.30 8.71 -3.60
C GLY A 262 1.36 8.14 -4.63
N GLY A 263 1.68 6.98 -5.17
CA GLY A 263 0.79 6.40 -6.17
C GLY A 263 -0.52 5.90 -5.56
N VAL A 264 -1.58 6.03 -6.34
CA VAL A 264 -2.90 5.48 -6.01
C VAL A 264 -2.82 3.96 -6.02
N GLY A 265 -3.50 3.33 -5.08
CA GLY A 265 -3.67 1.88 -5.04
C GLY A 265 -4.91 1.41 -5.80
N SER A 266 -5.41 0.20 -5.50
CA SER A 266 -6.51 -0.39 -6.25
C SER A 266 -7.79 -0.49 -5.43
N VAL A 267 -8.93 -0.21 -6.05
CA VAL A 267 -10.25 -0.55 -5.55
C VAL A 267 -10.90 -1.48 -6.56
N THR A 268 -11.21 -2.71 -6.13
CA THR A 268 -11.92 -3.70 -6.94
C THR A 268 -13.19 -4.12 -6.21
N VAL A 269 -14.31 -4.02 -6.91
CA VAL A 269 -15.61 -4.52 -6.44
C VAL A 269 -16.11 -5.53 -7.45
N ASP A 270 -16.40 -6.74 -7.01
CA ASP A 270 -16.89 -7.79 -7.90
C ASP A 270 -17.96 -8.67 -7.24
N SER A 271 -18.79 -9.29 -8.07
CA SER A 271 -19.78 -10.27 -7.63
C SER A 271 -19.16 -11.66 -7.48
N ILE A 272 -19.66 -12.38 -6.49
CA ILE A 272 -19.46 -13.82 -6.30
C ILE A 272 -20.83 -14.48 -6.18
N ASP A 273 -20.91 -15.77 -6.46
CA ASP A 273 -22.15 -16.49 -6.23
C ASP A 273 -22.30 -16.79 -4.75
N ASN A 274 -23.53 -16.67 -4.26
CA ASN A 274 -23.89 -17.22 -2.98
C ASN A 274 -23.78 -18.75 -3.03
N ARG A 275 -23.35 -19.31 -1.90
CA ARG A 275 -23.34 -20.76 -1.72
C ARG A 275 -24.75 -21.30 -1.61
#